data_AF-A0A497XLY5-F1
#
_entry.id   AF-A0A497XLY5-F1
#
_cell.length_a   1.000
_cell.length_b   1.000
_cell.length_c   1.000
_cell.angle_alpha   90.00
_cell.angle_beta   90.00
_cell.angle_gamma   90.00
#
_symmetry.space_group_name_H-M   'P 1'
#
loop_
_entity.id
_entity.type
_entity.pdbx_description
1 polymer ?
#
loop_
_entity_poly.entity_id
_entity_poly.type
_entity_poly.pdbx_seq_one_letter_code
_entity_poly.pdbx_strand_id
1 'polypeptide(L)'
;MRKLLSLLLAGLLISCSAKQEQSKQEEWRYLYDLGMSAYYAKNYSEAIARLYKAAKLAPQEPTIWNALGITYMEVEEYSKAEEAFKKALESNPNNSEAKMNLGILYLKMGDHQRAVNFLQEALSDETFDKKHIAFYYMAKVYKETGDREKYIEYLKKATAYNPLFIEAQLELGSAYLDDKRYEEAERLFKTLISNNFKTSEIYLNLARVYYETGDYEKAKESVKLVLEDKQASNLQRTQAYELLSRILVEEQRKSLRRNFVRIKRKHEGKFGIQIAAFSTHQRAETLVEELKAKGLKELEILESSGIYKVIYGRFPDRETAQKELERLRKHQIYGFIVEVE
;
A
#
# COMPACT_ATOMS: atom_id res chain seq x y z
N MET A 1 32.17 25.08 -72.01
CA MET A 1 31.95 26.13 -70.99
C MET A 1 30.59 26.02 -70.28
N ARG A 2 29.44 25.96 -70.99
CA ARG A 2 28.10 25.88 -70.34
C ARG A 2 27.91 24.72 -69.34
N LYS A 3 28.43 23.51 -69.62
CA LYS A 3 28.34 22.34 -68.70
C LYS A 3 29.18 22.47 -67.42
N LEU A 4 30.29 23.21 -67.45
CA LEU A 4 31.15 23.42 -66.28
C LEU A 4 30.53 24.45 -65.33
N LEU A 5 29.92 25.51 -65.89
CA LEU A 5 29.22 26.55 -65.14
C LEU A 5 27.97 25.99 -64.43
N SER A 6 27.23 25.08 -65.07
CA SER A 6 26.07 24.42 -64.46
C SER A 6 26.45 23.47 -63.31
N LEU A 7 27.60 22.80 -63.40
CA LEU A 7 28.12 21.93 -62.32
C LEU A 7 28.60 22.74 -61.11
N LEU A 8 29.24 23.89 -61.33
CA LEU A 8 29.66 24.82 -60.27
C LEU A 8 28.47 25.47 -59.55
N LEU A 9 27.43 25.88 -60.30
CA LEU A 9 26.19 26.40 -59.71
C LEU A 9 25.44 25.33 -58.90
N ALA A 10 25.37 24.09 -59.40
CA ALA A 10 24.79 22.98 -58.66
C ALA A 10 25.55 22.68 -57.36
N GLY A 11 26.90 22.69 -57.38
CA GLY A 11 27.73 22.50 -56.18
C GLY A 11 27.57 23.63 -55.14
N LEU A 12 27.42 24.88 -55.58
CA LEU A 12 27.15 26.02 -54.69
C LEU A 12 25.75 25.94 -54.05
N LEU A 13 24.73 25.53 -54.80
CA LEU A 13 23.38 25.34 -54.27
C LEU A 13 23.32 24.19 -53.25
N ILE A 14 23.98 23.06 -53.53
CA ILE A 14 24.04 21.91 -52.62
C ILE A 14 24.80 22.23 -51.33
N SER A 15 25.90 22.97 -51.42
CA SER A 15 26.68 23.39 -50.23
C SER A 15 25.94 24.44 -49.39
N CYS A 16 25.20 25.35 -50.02
CA CYS A 16 24.36 26.32 -49.32
C CYS A 16 23.17 25.65 -48.62
N SER A 17 22.49 24.70 -49.30
CA SER A 17 21.38 23.95 -48.69
C SER A 17 21.84 23.06 -47.53
N ALA A 18 23.00 22.40 -47.66
CA ALA A 18 23.56 21.58 -46.58
C ALA A 18 23.91 22.42 -45.35
N LYS A 19 24.48 23.62 -45.54
CA LYS A 19 24.79 24.55 -44.45
C LYS A 19 23.54 25.11 -43.77
N GLN A 20 22.49 25.38 -44.54
CA GLN A 20 21.20 25.84 -44.02
C GLN A 20 20.49 24.75 -43.22
N GLU A 21 20.53 23.50 -43.68
CA GLU A 21 19.96 22.36 -42.98
C GLU A 21 20.71 22.07 -41.68
N GLN A 22 22.04 22.11 -41.71
CA GLN A 22 22.87 21.98 -40.51
C GLN A 22 22.58 23.10 -39.48
N SER A 23 22.44 24.35 -39.92
CA SER A 23 22.08 25.47 -39.05
C SER A 23 20.71 25.27 -38.38
N LYS A 24 19.71 24.76 -39.12
CA LYS A 24 18.40 24.43 -38.54
C LYS A 24 18.50 23.27 -37.55
N GLN A 25 19.33 22.27 -37.85
CA GLN A 25 19.56 21.13 -36.96
C GLN A 25 20.17 21.55 -35.62
N GLU A 26 21.16 22.44 -35.64
CA GLU A 26 21.77 22.99 -34.43
C GLU A 26 20.76 23.87 -33.65
N GLU A 27 19.95 24.65 -34.37
CA GLU A 27 18.98 25.57 -33.76
C GLU A 27 17.80 24.86 -33.07
N TRP A 28 17.18 23.85 -33.70
CA TRP A 28 16.06 23.15 -33.06
C TRP A 28 16.51 22.36 -31.84
N ARG A 29 17.73 21.79 -31.85
CA ARG A 29 18.30 21.08 -30.71
C ARG A 29 18.52 22.01 -29.53
N TYR A 30 19.09 23.19 -29.78
CA TYR A 30 19.25 24.22 -28.76
C TYR A 30 17.90 24.63 -28.15
N LEU A 31 16.89 24.86 -28.99
CA LEU A 31 15.54 25.18 -28.52
C LEU A 31 14.89 24.04 -27.75
N TYR A 32 15.11 22.79 -28.18
CA TYR A 32 14.66 21.60 -27.47
C TYR A 32 15.28 21.53 -26.08
N ASP A 33 16.60 21.70 -25.96
CA ASP A 33 17.32 21.66 -24.67
C ASP A 33 16.84 22.77 -23.72
N LEU A 34 16.65 24.00 -24.23
CA LEU A 34 16.04 25.07 -23.46
C LEU A 34 14.61 24.74 -23.01
N GLY A 35 13.82 24.14 -23.90
CA GLY A 35 12.47 23.70 -23.59
C GLY A 35 12.43 22.65 -22.50
N MET A 36 13.30 21.64 -22.57
CA MET A 36 13.44 20.60 -21.55
C MET A 36 13.96 21.18 -20.23
N SER A 37 14.92 22.10 -20.27
CA SER A 37 15.41 22.79 -19.07
C SER A 37 14.28 23.57 -18.37
N ALA A 38 13.47 24.30 -19.13
CA ALA A 38 12.30 25.00 -18.61
C ALA A 38 11.24 24.02 -18.06
N TYR A 39 11.03 22.88 -18.72
CA TYR A 39 10.15 21.81 -18.26
C TYR A 39 10.58 21.28 -16.88
N TYR A 40 11.86 20.95 -16.71
CA TYR A 40 12.39 20.48 -15.42
C TYR A 40 12.34 21.55 -14.33
N ALA A 41 12.43 22.83 -14.71
CA ALA A 41 12.21 23.97 -13.83
C ALA A 41 10.72 24.23 -13.52
N LYS A 42 9.79 23.41 -14.05
CA LYS A 42 8.33 23.56 -13.98
C LYS A 42 7.82 24.88 -14.55
N ASN A 43 8.61 25.53 -15.39
CA ASN A 43 8.20 26.70 -16.17
C ASN A 43 7.57 26.23 -17.48
N TYR A 44 6.37 25.69 -17.39
CA TYR A 44 5.70 25.03 -18.51
C TYR A 44 5.35 25.98 -19.66
N SER A 45 5.08 27.25 -19.39
CA SER A 45 4.79 28.24 -20.44
C SER A 45 6.01 28.48 -21.35
N GLU A 46 7.19 28.66 -20.75
CA GLU A 46 8.44 28.80 -21.49
C GLU A 46 8.82 27.49 -22.20
N ALA A 47 8.63 26.34 -21.54
CA ALA A 47 8.87 25.04 -22.14
C ALA A 47 8.04 24.83 -23.41
N ILE A 48 6.73 25.11 -23.36
CA ILE A 48 5.83 25.06 -24.53
C ILE A 48 6.32 26.00 -25.63
N ALA A 49 6.68 27.25 -25.29
CA ALA A 49 7.13 28.23 -26.27
C ALA A 49 8.39 27.78 -27.02
N ARG A 50 9.36 27.19 -26.31
CA ARG A 50 10.63 26.71 -26.88
C ARG A 50 10.45 25.43 -27.68
N LEU A 51 9.75 24.45 -27.12
CA LEU A 51 9.47 23.17 -27.78
C LEU A 51 8.62 23.38 -29.05
N TYR A 52 7.65 24.29 -29.03
CA TYR A 52 6.86 24.61 -30.21
C TYR A 52 7.70 25.25 -31.34
N LYS A 53 8.66 26.12 -31.00
CA LYS A 53 9.62 26.65 -31.98
C LYS A 53 10.52 25.55 -32.53
N ALA A 54 11.03 24.67 -31.67
CA ALA A 54 11.81 23.51 -32.10
C ALA A 54 11.02 22.62 -33.07
N ALA A 55 9.74 22.34 -32.76
CA ALA A 55 8.85 21.53 -33.58
C ALA A 55 8.57 22.18 -34.96
N LYS A 56 8.55 23.52 -35.04
CA LYS A 56 8.46 24.23 -36.33
C LYS A 56 9.71 24.10 -37.19
N LEU A 57 10.89 24.05 -36.58
CA LEU A 57 12.16 23.91 -37.28
C LEU A 57 12.43 22.46 -37.71
N ALA A 58 11.98 21.49 -36.91
CA ALA A 58 12.11 20.07 -37.19
C ALA A 58 10.76 19.32 -36.99
N PRO A 59 9.79 19.50 -37.91
CA PRO A 59 8.46 18.93 -37.77
C PRO A 59 8.42 17.40 -37.86
N GLN A 60 9.48 16.78 -38.39
CA GLN A 60 9.60 15.32 -38.49
C GLN A 60 10.30 14.69 -37.29
N GLU A 61 10.71 15.47 -36.28
CA GLU A 61 11.41 14.91 -35.12
C GLU A 61 10.44 14.50 -34.00
N PRO A 62 10.22 13.19 -33.79
CA PRO A 62 9.19 12.71 -32.88
C PRO A 62 9.50 13.04 -31.42
N THR A 63 10.77 13.16 -31.04
CA THR A 63 11.20 13.50 -29.68
C THR A 63 10.69 14.87 -29.25
N ILE A 64 10.66 15.85 -30.17
CA ILE A 64 10.19 17.21 -29.86
C ILE A 64 8.69 17.22 -29.64
N TRP A 65 7.94 16.56 -30.52
CA TRP A 65 6.49 16.43 -30.40
C TRP A 65 6.10 15.65 -29.14
N ASN A 66 6.84 14.60 -28.81
CA ASN A 66 6.65 13.86 -27.56
C ASN A 66 6.89 14.76 -26.32
N ALA A 67 7.98 15.52 -26.29
CA ALA A 67 8.26 16.46 -25.20
C ALA A 67 7.19 17.55 -25.07
N LEU A 68 6.72 18.09 -26.20
CA LEU A 68 5.64 19.07 -26.23
C LEU A 68 4.33 18.46 -25.70
N GLY A 69 4.02 17.21 -26.06
CA GLY A 69 2.87 16.48 -25.55
C GLY A 69 2.92 16.28 -24.03
N ILE A 70 4.08 15.85 -23.50
CA ILE A 70 4.29 15.74 -22.04
C ILE A 70 4.07 17.10 -21.38
N THR A 71 4.62 18.17 -21.95
CA THR A 71 4.50 19.52 -21.38
C THR A 71 3.04 20.02 -21.37
N TYR A 72 2.27 19.76 -22.43
CA TYR A 72 0.85 20.08 -22.45
C TYR A 72 0.05 19.25 -21.43
N MET A 73 0.43 17.98 -21.23
CA MET A 73 -0.21 17.12 -20.24
C MET A 73 -0.01 17.63 -18.80
N GLU A 74 1.16 18.20 -18.49
CA GLU A 74 1.45 18.81 -17.17
C GLU A 74 0.60 20.05 -16.86
N VAL A 75 0.17 20.78 -17.90
CA VAL A 75 -0.74 21.94 -17.75
C VAL A 75 -2.20 21.59 -18.04
N GLU A 76 -2.54 20.29 -18.06
CA GLU A 76 -3.89 19.77 -18.26
C GLU A 76 -4.55 20.13 -19.61
N GLU A 77 -3.74 20.54 -20.59
CA GLU A 77 -4.17 20.83 -21.96
C GLU A 77 -4.25 19.53 -22.78
N TYR A 78 -5.07 18.58 -22.32
CA TYR A 78 -5.07 17.19 -22.80
C TYR A 78 -5.32 17.06 -24.30
N SER A 79 -6.17 17.90 -24.90
CA SER A 79 -6.40 17.87 -26.35
C SER A 79 -5.14 18.22 -27.15
N LYS A 80 -4.33 19.18 -26.67
CA LYS A 80 -3.07 19.56 -27.33
C LYS A 80 -1.98 18.52 -27.08
N ALA A 81 -1.99 17.90 -25.89
CA ALA A 81 -1.10 16.79 -25.59
C ALA A 81 -1.34 15.61 -26.54
N GLU A 82 -2.61 15.23 -26.75
CA GLU A 82 -3.00 14.16 -27.67
C GLU A 82 -2.56 14.45 -29.11
N GLU A 83 -2.79 15.68 -29.60
CA GLU A 83 -2.35 16.11 -30.93
C GLU A 83 -0.83 16.02 -31.08
N ALA A 84 -0.07 16.49 -30.08
CA ALA A 84 1.38 16.46 -30.11
C ALA A 84 1.92 15.02 -30.12
N PHE A 85 1.38 14.12 -29.28
CA PHE A 85 1.80 12.72 -29.32
C PHE A 85 1.42 12.03 -30.63
N LYS A 86 0.24 12.33 -31.20
CA LYS A 86 -0.15 11.82 -32.52
C LYS A 86 0.84 12.27 -33.60
N LYS A 87 1.29 13.53 -33.60
CA LYS A 87 2.36 13.99 -34.50
C LYS A 87 3.68 13.25 -34.31
N ALA A 88 4.04 12.93 -33.07
CA ALA A 88 5.22 12.09 -32.82
C ALA A 88 5.08 10.70 -33.47
N LEU A 89 3.88 10.11 -33.43
CA LEU A 89 3.59 8.82 -34.07
C LEU A 89 3.41 8.89 -35.59
N GLU A 90 2.97 10.03 -36.13
CA GLU A 90 2.97 10.27 -37.58
C GLU A 90 4.39 10.23 -38.15
N SER A 91 5.35 10.85 -37.45
CA SER A 91 6.77 10.85 -37.85
C SER A 91 7.46 9.51 -37.58
N ASN A 92 7.12 8.83 -36.47
CA ASN A 92 7.64 7.50 -36.15
C ASN A 92 6.54 6.64 -35.49
N PRO A 93 5.86 5.78 -36.28
CA PRO A 93 4.79 4.90 -35.78
C PRO A 93 5.23 3.88 -34.73
N ASN A 94 6.53 3.60 -34.64
CA ASN A 94 7.12 2.65 -33.69
C ASN A 94 7.70 3.34 -32.45
N ASN A 95 7.42 4.63 -32.23
CA ASN A 95 7.88 5.32 -31.03
C ASN A 95 7.12 4.84 -29.78
N SER A 96 7.71 3.88 -29.09
CA SER A 96 7.17 3.26 -27.87
C SER A 96 7.01 4.25 -26.71
N GLU A 97 7.86 5.27 -26.62
CA GLU A 97 7.73 6.32 -25.61
C GLU A 97 6.50 7.20 -25.85
N ALA A 98 6.25 7.59 -27.11
CA ALA A 98 5.04 8.35 -27.47
C ALA A 98 3.76 7.53 -27.27
N LYS A 99 3.77 6.23 -27.58
CA LYS A 99 2.67 5.31 -27.27
C LYS A 99 2.42 5.21 -25.77
N MET A 100 3.48 5.02 -24.96
CA MET A 100 3.35 4.98 -23.51
C MET A 100 2.75 6.29 -22.97
N ASN A 101 3.21 7.44 -23.46
CA ASN A 101 2.71 8.75 -23.03
C ASN A 101 1.25 9.02 -23.45
N LEU A 102 0.82 8.54 -24.62
CA LEU A 102 -0.61 8.53 -24.98
C LEU A 102 -1.43 7.67 -24.01
N GLY A 103 -0.90 6.50 -23.64
CA GLY A 103 -1.52 5.64 -22.64
C GLY A 103 -1.71 6.35 -21.29
N ILE A 104 -0.67 7.06 -20.83
CA ILE A 104 -0.70 7.87 -19.60
C ILE A 104 -1.72 9.02 -19.72
N LEU A 105 -1.75 9.70 -20.87
CA LEU A 105 -2.70 10.78 -21.13
C LEU A 105 -4.15 10.27 -21.05
N TYR A 106 -4.44 9.14 -21.69
CA TYR A 106 -5.79 8.57 -21.65
C TYR A 106 -6.21 8.12 -20.26
N LEU A 107 -5.28 7.61 -19.45
CA LEU A 107 -5.55 7.34 -18.04
C LEU A 107 -5.97 8.64 -17.31
N LYS A 108 -5.23 9.74 -17.49
CA LYS A 108 -5.61 11.04 -16.90
C LYS A 108 -6.97 11.56 -17.37
N MET A 109 -7.37 11.22 -18.59
CA MET A 109 -8.70 11.54 -19.14
C MET A 109 -9.80 10.57 -18.67
N GLY A 110 -9.47 9.53 -17.89
CA GLY A 110 -10.39 8.48 -17.46
C GLY A 110 -10.75 7.46 -18.55
N ASP A 111 -10.08 7.50 -19.71
CA ASP A 111 -10.30 6.54 -20.79
C ASP A 111 -9.38 5.33 -20.61
N HIS A 112 -9.79 4.44 -19.71
CA HIS A 112 -9.03 3.25 -19.34
C HIS A 112 -8.79 2.30 -20.53
N GLN A 113 -9.73 2.23 -21.47
CA GLN A 113 -9.62 1.34 -22.63
C GLN A 113 -8.51 1.80 -23.57
N ARG A 114 -8.50 3.09 -23.95
CA ARG A 114 -7.41 3.63 -24.78
C ARG A 114 -6.08 3.63 -24.02
N ALA A 115 -6.10 3.88 -22.71
CA ALA A 115 -4.90 3.79 -21.88
C ALA A 115 -4.24 2.41 -21.98
N VAL A 116 -5.01 1.33 -21.78
CA VAL A 116 -4.51 -0.05 -21.89
C VAL A 116 -3.99 -0.35 -23.29
N ASN A 117 -4.73 0.02 -24.34
CA ASN A 117 -4.32 -0.27 -25.71
C ASN A 117 -2.95 0.34 -26.04
N PHE A 118 -2.76 1.64 -25.79
CA PHE A 118 -1.49 2.32 -26.09
C PHE A 118 -0.33 1.85 -25.20
N LEU A 119 -0.58 1.53 -23.92
CA LEU A 119 0.43 0.94 -23.05
C LEU A 119 0.84 -0.47 -23.53
N GLN A 120 -0.10 -1.28 -24.00
CA GLN A 120 0.19 -2.59 -24.59
C GLN A 120 1.00 -2.48 -25.87
N GLU A 121 0.67 -1.52 -26.75
CA GLU A 121 1.46 -1.27 -27.96
C GLU A 121 2.89 -0.86 -27.61
N ALA A 122 3.10 0.01 -26.62
CA ALA A 122 4.45 0.36 -26.17
C ALA A 122 5.23 -0.85 -25.61
N LEU A 123 4.54 -1.75 -24.90
CA LEU A 123 5.13 -2.96 -24.33
C LEU A 123 5.47 -4.02 -25.39
N SER A 124 4.83 -3.98 -26.56
CA SER A 124 5.07 -4.92 -27.67
C SER A 124 6.43 -4.76 -28.34
N ASP A 125 7.06 -3.58 -28.21
CA ASP A 125 8.42 -3.33 -28.66
C ASP A 125 9.43 -3.95 -27.70
N GLU A 126 10.15 -4.99 -28.13
CA GLU A 126 11.17 -5.69 -27.32
C GLU A 126 12.35 -4.80 -26.93
N THR A 127 12.64 -3.76 -27.72
CA THR A 127 13.79 -2.86 -27.53
C THR A 127 13.48 -1.68 -26.61
N PHE A 128 12.22 -1.50 -26.21
CA PHE A 128 11.81 -0.41 -25.33
C PHE A 128 12.39 -0.59 -23.92
N ASP A 129 13.22 0.35 -23.48
CA ASP A 129 13.96 0.29 -22.21
C ASP A 129 13.14 0.77 -20.99
N LYS A 130 12.08 1.57 -21.21
CA LYS A 130 11.21 2.11 -20.16
C LYS A 130 9.96 1.26 -19.88
N LYS A 131 9.98 -0.05 -20.17
CA LYS A 131 8.84 -0.96 -19.93
C LYS A 131 8.31 -0.96 -18.50
N HIS A 132 9.19 -0.77 -17.51
CA HIS A 132 8.78 -0.64 -16.10
C HIS A 132 7.78 0.50 -15.87
N ILE A 133 7.91 1.62 -16.59
CA ILE A 133 6.97 2.75 -16.52
C ILE A 133 5.63 2.36 -17.14
N ALA A 134 5.65 1.72 -18.32
CA ALA A 134 4.43 1.26 -18.96
C ALA A 134 3.67 0.20 -18.12
N PHE A 135 4.39 -0.75 -17.51
CA PHE A 135 3.80 -1.69 -16.55
C PHE A 135 3.22 -0.97 -15.31
N TYR A 136 3.90 0.04 -14.79
CA TYR A 136 3.41 0.81 -13.65
C TYR A 136 2.11 1.55 -13.98
N TYR A 137 2.01 2.17 -15.17
CA TYR A 137 0.77 2.82 -15.59
C TYR A 137 -0.35 1.83 -15.94
N MET A 138 -0.03 0.63 -16.42
CA MET A 138 -1.02 -0.46 -16.50
C MET A 138 -1.58 -0.79 -15.12
N ALA A 139 -0.72 -0.90 -14.11
CA ALA A 139 -1.17 -1.06 -12.72
C ALA A 139 -2.07 0.11 -12.29
N LYS A 140 -1.75 1.36 -12.61
CA LYS A 140 -2.62 2.50 -12.31
C LYS A 140 -4.00 2.39 -12.95
N VAL A 141 -4.09 1.98 -14.20
CA VAL A 141 -5.39 1.73 -14.86
C VAL A 141 -6.20 0.68 -14.09
N TYR A 142 -5.56 -0.43 -13.69
CA TYR A 142 -6.24 -1.49 -12.96
C TYR A 142 -6.61 -1.10 -11.52
N LYS A 143 -5.84 -0.21 -10.90
CA LYS A 143 -6.19 0.41 -9.62
C LYS A 143 -7.48 1.23 -9.72
N GLU A 144 -7.61 2.07 -10.75
CA GLU A 144 -8.79 2.92 -10.96
C GLU A 144 -10.04 2.13 -11.34
N THR A 145 -9.86 1.04 -12.10
CA THR A 145 -10.97 0.15 -12.49
C THR A 145 -11.34 -0.89 -11.42
N GLY A 146 -10.57 -0.96 -10.33
CA GLY A 146 -10.82 -1.87 -9.20
C GLY A 146 -10.39 -3.33 -9.44
N ASP A 147 -9.69 -3.63 -10.54
CA ASP A 147 -9.12 -4.95 -10.82
C ASP A 147 -7.84 -5.14 -9.99
N ARG A 148 -8.04 -5.58 -8.75
CA ARG A 148 -6.98 -5.73 -7.76
C ARG A 148 -5.91 -6.74 -8.17
N GLU A 149 -6.31 -7.85 -8.77
CA GLU A 149 -5.38 -8.90 -9.18
C GLU A 149 -4.40 -8.37 -10.22
N LYS A 150 -4.91 -7.70 -11.26
CA LYS A 150 -4.05 -7.09 -12.27
C LYS A 150 -3.26 -5.90 -11.75
N TYR A 151 -3.80 -5.11 -10.83
CA TYR A 151 -3.04 -4.04 -10.18
C TYR A 151 -1.75 -4.58 -9.56
N ILE A 152 -1.85 -5.64 -8.76
CA ILE A 152 -0.68 -6.29 -8.14
C ILE A 152 0.20 -6.96 -9.20
N GLU A 153 -0.38 -7.65 -10.19
CA GLU A 153 0.37 -8.30 -11.26
C GLU A 153 1.27 -7.32 -12.01
N TYR A 154 0.72 -6.17 -12.42
CA TYR A 154 1.46 -5.18 -13.19
C TYR A 154 2.48 -4.41 -12.34
N LEU A 155 2.23 -4.20 -11.04
CA LEU A 155 3.27 -3.71 -10.11
C LEU A 155 4.43 -4.70 -9.97
N LYS A 156 4.15 -6.01 -9.90
CA LYS A 156 5.20 -7.05 -9.91
C LYS A 156 6.02 -7.01 -11.20
N LYS A 157 5.37 -6.84 -12.37
CA LYS A 157 6.08 -6.69 -13.66
C LYS A 157 6.97 -5.43 -13.67
N ALA A 158 6.45 -4.30 -13.19
CA ALA A 158 7.21 -3.04 -13.13
C ALA A 158 8.48 -3.17 -12.27
N THR A 159 8.34 -3.75 -11.07
CA THR A 159 9.44 -3.89 -10.10
C THR A 159 10.42 -5.01 -10.47
N ALA A 160 9.96 -6.06 -11.15
CA ALA A 160 10.85 -7.10 -11.70
C ALA A 160 11.70 -6.55 -12.86
N TYR A 161 11.12 -5.69 -13.71
CA TYR A 161 11.85 -5.07 -14.82
C TYR A 161 12.85 -4.03 -14.33
N ASN A 162 12.47 -3.18 -13.37
CA ASN A 162 13.36 -2.22 -12.74
C ASN A 162 13.31 -2.32 -11.20
N PRO A 163 14.24 -3.07 -10.59
CA PRO A 163 14.34 -3.19 -9.13
C PRO A 163 14.70 -1.90 -8.38
N LEU A 164 15.05 -0.82 -9.08
CA LEU A 164 15.29 0.50 -8.48
C LEU A 164 14.08 1.44 -8.62
N PHE A 165 12.95 0.95 -9.15
CA PHE A 165 11.72 1.73 -9.20
C PHE A 165 11.02 1.74 -7.85
N ILE A 166 11.55 2.54 -6.91
CA ILE A 166 11.14 2.56 -5.49
C ILE A 166 9.66 2.89 -5.32
N GLU A 167 9.13 3.84 -6.09
CA GLU A 167 7.71 4.20 -6.06
C GLU A 167 6.80 2.97 -6.32
N ALA A 168 7.08 2.21 -7.37
CA ALA A 168 6.33 0.99 -7.68
C ALA A 168 6.51 -0.11 -6.60
N GLN A 169 7.69 -0.19 -5.96
CA GLN A 169 7.91 -1.12 -4.86
C GLN A 169 7.12 -0.74 -3.60
N LEU A 170 7.07 0.54 -3.25
CA LEU A 170 6.27 1.02 -2.12
C LEU A 170 4.79 0.74 -2.36
N GLU A 171 4.28 1.04 -3.56
CA GLU A 171 2.89 0.73 -3.90
C GLU A 171 2.59 -0.76 -3.92
N LEU A 172 3.53 -1.60 -4.34
CA LEU A 172 3.40 -3.06 -4.27
C LEU A 172 3.34 -3.55 -2.83
N GLY A 173 4.21 -3.04 -1.95
CA GLY A 173 4.18 -3.37 -0.52
C GLY A 173 2.88 -2.95 0.14
N SER A 174 2.38 -1.74 -0.14
CA SER A 174 1.09 -1.28 0.34
C SER A 174 -0.07 -2.11 -0.22
N ALA A 175 -0.02 -2.47 -1.50
CA ALA A 175 -1.03 -3.34 -2.12
C ALA A 175 -1.09 -4.73 -1.46
N TYR A 176 0.06 -5.32 -1.12
CA TYR A 176 0.13 -6.55 -0.34
C TYR A 176 -0.45 -6.40 1.07
N LEU A 177 -0.15 -5.29 1.76
CA LEU A 177 -0.73 -5.02 3.08
C LEU A 177 -2.26 -4.94 3.02
N ASP A 178 -2.79 -4.19 2.06
CA ASP A 178 -4.23 -4.06 1.86
C ASP A 178 -4.87 -5.42 1.52
N ASP A 179 -4.11 -6.34 0.91
CA ASP A 179 -4.55 -7.68 0.50
C ASP A 179 -4.30 -8.74 1.58
N LYS A 180 -3.87 -8.30 2.77
CA LYS A 180 -3.53 -9.13 3.93
C LYS A 180 -2.39 -10.13 3.66
N ARG A 181 -1.58 -9.86 2.64
CA ARG A 181 -0.37 -10.61 2.28
C ARG A 181 0.82 -10.08 3.06
N TYR A 182 0.74 -10.20 4.38
CA TYR A 182 1.62 -9.52 5.32
C TYR A 182 3.07 -9.98 5.20
N GLU A 183 3.32 -11.27 4.95
CA GLU A 183 4.68 -11.82 4.81
C GLU A 183 5.39 -11.26 3.57
N GLU A 184 4.65 -11.02 2.49
CA GLU A 184 5.17 -10.47 1.25
C GLU A 184 5.44 -8.97 1.38
N ALA A 185 4.53 -8.24 2.02
CA ALA A 185 4.73 -6.84 2.38
C ALA A 185 5.96 -6.66 3.29
N GLU A 186 6.06 -7.43 4.38
CA GLU A 186 7.18 -7.37 5.32
C GLU A 186 8.52 -7.62 4.63
N ARG A 187 8.58 -8.67 3.80
CA ARG A 187 9.79 -9.04 3.06
C ARG A 187 10.22 -7.90 2.13
N LEU A 188 9.30 -7.34 1.36
CA LEU A 188 9.58 -6.26 0.42
C LEU A 188 10.13 -5.03 1.16
N PHE A 189 9.46 -4.58 2.22
CA PHE A 189 9.91 -3.40 2.98
C PHE A 189 11.26 -3.63 3.67
N LYS A 190 11.51 -4.84 4.20
CA LYS A 190 12.84 -5.19 4.74
C LYS A 190 13.93 -5.20 3.68
N THR A 191 13.63 -5.69 2.47
CA THR A 191 14.56 -5.65 1.34
C THR A 191 14.91 -4.22 0.96
N LEU A 192 13.94 -3.30 0.95
CA LEU A 192 14.20 -1.87 0.73
C LEU A 192 15.15 -1.30 1.78
N ILE A 193 14.89 -1.56 3.08
CA ILE A 193 15.75 -1.11 4.19
C ILE A 193 17.16 -1.69 4.08
N SER A 194 17.30 -2.96 3.72
CA SER A 194 18.62 -3.60 3.58
C SER A 194 19.42 -3.01 2.41
N ASN A 195 18.75 -2.44 1.41
CA ASN A 195 19.36 -1.72 0.30
C ASN A 195 19.49 -0.21 0.58
N ASN A 196 19.52 0.18 1.85
CA ASN A 196 19.68 1.56 2.33
C ASN A 196 18.54 2.53 1.97
N PHE A 197 17.38 2.04 1.52
CA PHE A 197 16.16 2.85 1.45
C PHE A 197 15.50 2.87 2.83
N LYS A 198 15.96 3.78 3.69
CA LYS A 198 15.49 3.95 5.07
C LYS A 198 14.68 5.23 5.17
N THR A 199 13.40 5.16 4.81
CA THR A 199 12.49 6.30 4.85
C THR A 199 11.38 6.09 5.88
N SER A 200 10.86 7.19 6.42
CA SER A 200 9.67 7.18 7.29
C SER A 200 8.48 6.44 6.70
N GLU A 201 8.27 6.52 5.38
CA GLU A 201 7.18 5.81 4.70
C GLU A 201 7.31 4.29 4.80
N ILE A 202 8.53 3.76 4.61
CA ILE A 202 8.79 2.32 4.72
C ILE A 202 8.58 1.83 6.15
N TYR A 203 9.07 2.59 7.15
CA TYR A 203 8.87 2.23 8.55
C TYR A 203 7.40 2.34 8.98
N LEU A 204 6.63 3.31 8.48
CA LEU A 204 5.19 3.37 8.70
C LEU A 204 4.48 2.14 8.14
N ASN A 205 4.82 1.72 6.91
CA ASN A 205 4.20 0.55 6.31
C ASN A 205 4.58 -0.74 7.06
N LEU A 206 5.84 -0.89 7.50
CA LEU A 206 6.23 -2.01 8.38
C LEU A 206 5.50 -1.98 9.72
N ALA A 207 5.35 -0.81 10.34
CA ALA A 207 4.59 -0.69 11.58
C ALA A 207 3.14 -1.16 11.39
N ARG A 208 2.53 -0.85 10.24
CA ARG A 208 1.19 -1.35 9.88
C ARG A 208 1.18 -2.87 9.69
N VAL A 209 2.16 -3.43 8.99
CA VAL A 209 2.29 -4.91 8.85
C VAL A 209 2.34 -5.57 10.23
N TYR A 210 3.20 -5.06 11.13
CA TYR A 210 3.35 -5.62 12.47
C TYR A 210 2.11 -5.41 13.35
N TYR A 211 1.42 -4.28 13.20
CA TYR A 211 0.15 -4.06 13.88
C TYR A 211 -0.91 -5.08 13.45
N GLU A 212 -1.10 -5.28 12.15
CA GLU A 212 -2.09 -6.22 11.60
C GLU A 212 -1.77 -7.69 11.94
N THR A 213 -0.49 -8.04 12.05
CA THR A 213 -0.04 -9.38 12.47
C THR A 213 0.00 -9.58 13.99
N GLY A 214 -0.27 -8.52 14.77
CA GLY A 214 -0.30 -8.55 16.23
C GLY A 214 1.08 -8.53 16.92
N ASP A 215 2.15 -8.27 16.17
CA ASP A 215 3.52 -8.07 16.68
C ASP A 215 3.71 -6.61 17.13
N TYR A 216 3.00 -6.24 18.19
CA TYR A 216 2.95 -4.88 18.70
C TYR A 216 4.29 -4.32 19.15
N GLU A 217 5.24 -5.16 19.55
CA GLU A 217 6.59 -4.72 19.90
C GLU A 217 7.35 -4.20 18.68
N LYS A 218 7.39 -4.98 17.58
CA LYS A 218 8.00 -4.51 16.33
C LYS A 218 7.24 -3.34 15.70
N ALA A 219 5.93 -3.29 15.88
CA ALA A 219 5.12 -2.16 15.43
C ALA A 219 5.56 -0.85 16.13
N LYS A 220 5.71 -0.87 17.47
CA LYS A 220 6.22 0.28 18.26
C LYS A 220 7.65 0.65 17.89
N GLU A 221 8.53 -0.32 17.66
CA GLU A 221 9.90 -0.06 17.21
C GLU A 221 9.92 0.66 15.85
N SER A 222 9.09 0.19 14.91
CA SER A 222 8.98 0.81 13.58
C SER A 222 8.39 2.22 13.66
N VAL A 223 7.37 2.44 14.50
CA VAL A 223 6.83 3.79 14.80
C VAL A 223 7.91 4.71 15.38
N LYS A 224 8.72 4.22 16.32
CA LYS A 224 9.81 4.99 16.93
C LYS A 224 10.78 5.50 15.86
N LEU A 225 11.16 4.66 14.90
CA LEU A 225 12.05 5.05 13.79
C LEU A 225 11.46 6.19 12.94
N VAL A 226 10.13 6.23 12.75
CA VAL A 226 9.44 7.34 12.06
C VAL A 226 9.52 8.64 12.88
N LEU A 227 9.31 8.55 14.20
CA LEU A 227 9.29 9.72 15.08
C LEU A 227 10.70 10.31 15.31
N GLU A 228 11.75 9.47 15.22
CA GLU A 228 13.15 9.89 15.31
C GLU A 228 13.70 10.44 13.99
N ASP A 229 13.04 10.16 12.86
CA ASP A 229 13.43 10.67 11.55
C ASP A 229 13.15 12.18 11.44
N LYS A 230 14.23 12.96 11.35
CA LYS A 230 14.17 14.42 11.20
C LYS A 230 13.54 14.85 9.88
N GLN A 231 13.59 13.99 8.85
CA GLN A 231 13.00 14.25 7.54
C GLN A 231 11.52 13.81 7.46
N ALA A 232 11.00 13.16 8.49
CA ALA A 232 9.59 12.79 8.55
C ALA A 232 8.69 14.02 8.44
N SER A 233 7.75 13.97 7.50
CA SER A 233 6.71 14.98 7.36
C SER A 233 5.76 14.98 8.56
N ASN A 234 5.07 16.09 8.79
CA ASN A 234 4.03 16.18 9.83
C ASN A 234 2.95 15.11 9.63
N LEU A 235 2.58 14.82 8.38
CA LEU A 235 1.61 13.77 8.06
C LEU A 235 2.10 12.39 8.53
N GLN A 236 3.36 12.05 8.24
CA GLN A 236 3.94 10.78 8.67
C GLN A 236 4.01 10.66 10.19
N ARG A 237 4.35 11.74 10.90
CA ARG A 237 4.35 11.76 12.37
C ARG A 237 2.95 11.58 12.94
N THR A 238 1.95 12.26 12.38
CA THR A 238 0.55 12.08 12.77
C THR A 238 0.10 10.63 12.58
N GLN A 239 0.38 10.03 11.42
CA GLN A 239 0.08 8.63 11.15
C GLN A 239 0.79 7.68 12.13
N ALA A 240 2.04 7.98 12.49
CA ALA A 240 2.80 7.22 13.48
C ALA A 240 2.16 7.29 14.87
N TYR A 241 1.74 8.47 15.32
CA TYR A 241 1.04 8.64 16.61
C TYR A 241 -0.33 7.98 16.64
N GLU A 242 -1.10 8.08 15.55
CA GLU A 242 -2.39 7.38 15.44
C GLU A 242 -2.20 5.86 15.53
N LEU A 243 -1.20 5.33 14.83
CA LEU A 243 -0.89 3.90 14.88
C LEU A 243 -0.40 3.48 16.28
N LEU A 244 0.44 4.29 16.92
CA LEU A 244 0.87 4.05 18.31
C LEU A 244 -0.31 4.00 19.26
N SER A 245 -1.25 4.94 19.14
CA SER A 245 -2.47 4.96 19.95
C SER A 245 -3.27 3.66 19.78
N ARG A 246 -3.46 3.20 18.54
CA ARG A 246 -4.14 1.93 18.25
C ARG A 246 -3.40 0.73 18.83
N ILE A 247 -2.07 0.68 18.70
CA ILE A 247 -1.24 -0.39 19.28
C ILE A 247 -1.44 -0.45 20.80
N LEU A 248 -1.33 0.68 21.49
CA LEU A 248 -1.47 0.75 22.96
C LEU A 248 -2.87 0.31 23.43
N VAL A 249 -3.91 0.69 22.69
CA VAL A 249 -5.30 0.24 22.97
C VAL A 249 -5.40 -1.28 22.84
N GLU A 250 -4.84 -1.87 21.78
CA GLU A 250 -4.87 -3.33 21.59
C GLU A 250 -4.03 -4.10 22.62
N GLU A 251 -2.88 -3.56 23.03
CA GLU A 251 -2.08 -4.12 24.13
C GLU A 251 -2.83 -4.09 25.45
N GLN A 252 -3.51 -2.97 25.75
CA GLN A 252 -4.36 -2.85 26.93
C GLN A 252 -5.52 -3.84 26.88
N ARG A 253 -6.21 -3.98 25.73
CA ARG A 253 -7.26 -4.98 25.53
C ARG A 253 -6.74 -6.40 25.71
N LYS A 254 -5.56 -6.73 25.20
CA LYS A 254 -4.93 -8.05 25.36
C LYS A 254 -4.53 -8.31 26.81
N SER A 255 -4.03 -7.29 27.52
CA SER A 255 -3.74 -7.36 28.96
C SER A 255 -5.02 -7.58 29.78
N LEU A 256 -6.08 -6.83 29.49
CA LEU A 256 -7.39 -7.01 30.10
C LEU A 256 -7.97 -8.39 29.80
N ARG A 257 -7.96 -8.84 28.54
CA ARG A 257 -8.38 -10.21 28.15
C ARG A 257 -7.53 -11.27 28.83
N ARG A 258 -6.21 -11.11 28.93
CA ARG A 258 -5.33 -12.03 29.66
C ARG A 258 -5.65 -12.03 31.15
N ASN A 259 -5.94 -10.88 31.75
CA ASN A 259 -6.38 -10.80 33.13
C ASN A 259 -7.74 -11.46 33.30
N PHE A 260 -8.70 -11.24 32.39
CA PHE A 260 -9.99 -11.94 32.37
C PHE A 260 -9.86 -13.45 32.15
N VAL A 261 -8.98 -13.91 31.26
CA VAL A 261 -8.69 -15.33 31.01
C VAL A 261 -7.92 -15.94 32.18
N ARG A 262 -7.03 -15.18 32.84
CA ARG A 262 -6.32 -15.60 34.05
C ARG A 262 -7.25 -15.63 35.27
N ILE A 263 -8.30 -14.81 35.27
CA ILE A 263 -9.43 -14.87 36.21
C ILE A 263 -10.37 -16.04 35.86
N LYS A 264 -10.55 -16.39 34.57
CA LYS A 264 -11.36 -17.54 34.10
C LYS A 264 -10.64 -18.90 34.06
N ARG A 265 -9.32 -18.97 34.26
CA ARG A 265 -8.53 -20.22 34.22
C ARG A 265 -8.33 -20.85 35.60
N LYS A 266 -9.41 -20.94 36.36
CA LYS A 266 -9.55 -22.01 37.34
C LYS A 266 -10.97 -22.56 37.17
N HIS A 267 -11.03 -23.86 36.86
CA HIS A 267 -12.22 -24.69 36.68
C HIS A 267 -12.73 -24.72 35.22
N GLU A 268 -12.22 -25.65 34.40
CA GLU A 268 -12.85 -26.05 33.13
C GLU A 268 -13.69 -27.30 33.39
N GLY A 269 -15.01 -27.15 33.33
CA GLY A 269 -15.99 -28.23 33.44
C GLY A 269 -17.39 -27.70 33.14
N LYS A 270 -18.19 -28.48 32.41
CA LYS A 270 -19.55 -28.13 31.97
C LYS A 270 -20.57 -28.13 33.13
N PHE A 271 -20.29 -28.90 34.19
CA PHE A 271 -21.21 -29.09 35.31
C PHE A 271 -20.61 -28.55 36.61
N GLY A 272 -21.42 -27.90 37.44
CA GLY A 272 -21.05 -27.48 38.79
C GLY A 272 -22.11 -27.93 39.80
N ILE A 273 -21.80 -27.89 41.09
CA ILE A 273 -22.78 -28.17 42.16
C ILE A 273 -23.23 -26.84 42.77
N GLN A 274 -24.48 -26.43 42.52
CA GLN A 274 -25.04 -25.25 43.15
C GLN A 274 -25.41 -25.57 44.60
N ILE A 275 -24.75 -24.91 45.54
CA ILE A 275 -24.96 -25.06 46.99
C ILE A 275 -26.07 -24.13 47.48
N ALA A 276 -26.07 -22.88 47.02
CA ALA A 276 -27.04 -21.87 47.46
C ALA A 276 -27.24 -20.78 46.40
N ALA A 277 -28.29 -19.97 46.58
CA ALA A 277 -28.57 -18.78 45.80
C ALA A 277 -29.02 -17.63 46.72
N PHE A 278 -28.55 -16.42 46.43
CA PHE A 278 -28.82 -15.23 47.24
C PHE A 278 -29.27 -14.06 46.37
N SER A 279 -30.07 -13.16 46.94
CA SER A 279 -30.46 -11.90 46.30
C SER A 279 -29.40 -10.80 46.41
N THR A 280 -28.30 -11.03 47.15
CA THR A 280 -27.20 -10.07 47.30
C THR A 280 -25.84 -10.77 47.24
N HIS A 281 -24.87 -10.10 46.63
CA HIS A 281 -23.49 -10.59 46.53
C HIS A 281 -22.86 -10.85 47.91
N GLN A 282 -23.09 -9.94 48.85
CA GLN A 282 -22.53 -10.01 50.21
C GLN A 282 -22.91 -11.32 50.93
N ARG A 283 -24.17 -11.77 50.80
CA ARG A 283 -24.63 -13.03 51.44
C ARG A 283 -24.00 -14.25 50.79
N ALA A 284 -23.80 -14.21 49.46
CA ALA A 284 -23.10 -15.25 48.74
C ALA A 284 -21.62 -15.34 49.18
N GLU A 285 -20.94 -14.20 49.34
CA GLU A 285 -19.56 -14.15 49.85
C GLU A 285 -19.44 -14.68 51.28
N THR A 286 -20.37 -14.32 52.18
CA THR A 286 -20.38 -14.86 53.55
C THR A 286 -20.43 -16.39 53.55
N LEU A 287 -21.32 -16.99 52.74
CA LEU A 287 -21.37 -18.45 52.62
C LEU A 287 -20.08 -19.04 52.05
N VAL A 288 -19.49 -18.39 51.03
CA VAL A 288 -18.23 -18.86 50.43
C VAL A 288 -17.11 -18.90 51.47
N GLU A 289 -16.99 -17.88 52.33
CA GLU A 289 -15.99 -17.87 53.40
C GLU A 289 -16.26 -18.95 54.46
N GLU A 290 -17.51 -19.18 54.85
CA GLU A 290 -17.89 -20.27 55.75
C GLU A 290 -17.52 -21.66 55.19
N LEU A 291 -17.78 -21.88 53.90
CA LEU A 291 -17.47 -23.15 53.23
C LEU A 291 -15.96 -23.34 53.05
N LYS A 292 -15.21 -22.26 52.74
CA LYS A 292 -13.74 -22.29 52.72
C LYS A 292 -13.15 -22.61 54.08
N ALA A 293 -13.70 -22.05 55.16
CA ALA A 293 -13.28 -22.37 56.52
C ALA A 293 -13.53 -23.84 56.88
N LYS A 294 -14.55 -24.47 56.28
CA LYS A 294 -14.81 -25.93 56.35
C LYS A 294 -13.95 -26.77 55.39
N GLY A 295 -13.00 -26.15 54.70
CA GLY A 295 -12.02 -26.84 53.84
C GLY A 295 -12.47 -27.06 52.40
N LEU A 296 -13.62 -26.52 51.98
CA LEU A 296 -14.02 -26.57 50.57
C LEU A 296 -13.15 -25.60 49.77
N LYS A 297 -12.52 -26.15 48.74
CA LYS A 297 -11.79 -25.40 47.72
C LYS A 297 -12.67 -25.31 46.47
N GLU A 298 -12.36 -24.42 45.53
CA GLU A 298 -13.05 -24.36 44.22
C GLU A 298 -14.51 -23.87 44.28
N LEU A 299 -14.77 -22.81 45.07
CA LEU A 299 -16.08 -22.15 45.12
C LEU A 299 -16.08 -20.91 44.22
N GLU A 300 -17.13 -20.76 43.42
CA GLU A 300 -17.37 -19.58 42.57
C GLU A 300 -18.77 -18.99 42.83
N ILE A 301 -18.91 -17.69 42.59
CA ILE A 301 -20.22 -17.01 42.61
C ILE A 301 -20.57 -16.67 41.16
N LEU A 302 -21.67 -17.24 40.66
CA LEU A 302 -22.22 -16.90 39.35
C LEU A 302 -23.42 -15.98 39.53
N GLU A 303 -23.40 -14.82 38.86
CA GLU A 303 -24.51 -13.88 38.84
C GLU A 303 -25.35 -14.09 37.58
N SER A 304 -26.66 -14.26 37.76
CA SER A 304 -27.61 -14.31 36.65
C SER A 304 -28.95 -13.72 37.08
N SER A 305 -29.41 -12.67 36.40
CA SER A 305 -30.71 -12.02 36.66
C SER A 305 -30.86 -11.50 38.10
N GLY A 306 -29.78 -10.96 38.69
CA GLY A 306 -29.80 -10.44 40.07
C GLY A 306 -29.79 -11.52 41.16
N ILE A 307 -29.54 -12.78 40.79
CA ILE A 307 -29.39 -13.91 41.71
C ILE A 307 -27.92 -14.36 41.70
N TYR A 308 -27.32 -14.43 42.89
CA TYR A 308 -25.94 -14.85 43.11
C TYR A 308 -25.92 -16.31 43.56
N LYS A 309 -25.51 -17.21 42.67
CA LYS A 309 -25.43 -18.66 42.90
C LYS A 309 -24.03 -19.04 43.35
N VAL A 310 -23.92 -19.75 44.49
CA VAL A 310 -22.66 -20.30 44.96
C VAL A 310 -22.50 -21.70 44.37
N ILE A 311 -21.52 -21.86 43.48
CA ILE A 311 -21.21 -23.12 42.79
C ILE A 311 -19.93 -23.70 43.36
N TYR A 312 -19.92 -25.02 43.57
CA TYR A 312 -18.76 -25.79 43.95
C TYR A 312 -18.26 -26.64 42.78
N GLY A 313 -16.97 -26.46 42.49
CA GLY A 313 -16.23 -27.18 41.46
C GLY A 313 -16.75 -26.92 40.04
N ARG A 314 -15.95 -27.34 39.07
CA ARG A 314 -16.44 -27.59 37.71
C ARG A 314 -15.97 -28.96 37.26
N PHE A 315 -16.90 -29.71 36.70
CA PHE A 315 -16.77 -31.11 36.35
C PHE A 315 -17.04 -31.31 34.86
N PRO A 316 -16.27 -32.18 34.18
CA PRO A 316 -16.42 -32.39 32.74
C PRO A 316 -17.77 -33.03 32.37
N ASP A 317 -18.31 -33.86 33.27
CA ASP A 317 -19.54 -34.61 33.08
C ASP A 317 -20.38 -34.72 34.37
N ARG A 318 -21.65 -35.07 34.21
CA ARG A 318 -22.63 -35.17 35.30
C ARG A 318 -22.34 -36.33 36.26
N GLU A 319 -21.69 -37.41 35.82
CA GLU A 319 -21.34 -38.56 36.67
C GLU A 319 -20.26 -38.16 37.67
N THR A 320 -19.23 -37.44 37.21
CA THR A 320 -18.17 -36.88 38.05
C THR A 320 -18.75 -35.90 39.07
N ALA A 321 -19.64 -35.00 38.64
CA ALA A 321 -20.34 -34.09 39.55
C ALA A 321 -21.20 -34.84 40.59
N GLN A 322 -21.84 -35.95 40.21
CA GLN A 322 -22.64 -36.75 41.14
C GLN A 322 -21.77 -37.41 42.22
N LYS A 323 -20.58 -37.92 41.88
CA LYS A 323 -19.64 -38.50 42.84
C LYS A 323 -19.21 -37.47 43.90
N GLU A 324 -18.90 -36.25 43.49
CA GLU A 324 -18.57 -35.17 44.43
C GLU A 324 -19.77 -34.69 45.25
N LEU A 325 -20.98 -34.67 44.69
CA LEU A 325 -22.19 -34.33 45.44
C LEU A 325 -22.45 -35.32 46.59
N GLU A 326 -22.26 -36.63 46.37
CA GLU A 326 -22.37 -37.62 47.45
C GLU A 326 -21.28 -37.44 48.52
N ARG A 327 -20.08 -36.98 48.13
CA ARG A 327 -19.00 -36.65 49.08
C ARG A 327 -19.35 -35.43 49.94
N LEU A 328 -19.95 -34.39 49.36
CA LEU A 328 -20.42 -33.20 50.08
C LEU A 328 -21.50 -33.55 51.10
N ARG A 329 -22.43 -34.46 50.76
CA ARG A 329 -23.51 -34.90 51.67
C ARG A 329 -22.98 -35.56 52.93
N LYS A 330 -21.86 -36.29 52.87
CA LYS A 330 -21.18 -36.85 54.05
C LYS A 330 -20.71 -35.77 55.03
N HIS A 331 -20.55 -34.53 54.56
CA HIS A 331 -20.17 -33.36 55.35
C HIS A 331 -21.37 -32.41 55.62
N GLN A 332 -22.60 -32.90 55.45
CA GLN A 332 -23.84 -32.13 55.61
C GLN A 332 -23.95 -30.91 54.67
N ILE A 333 -23.26 -30.94 53.53
CA ILE A 333 -23.36 -29.91 52.49
C ILE A 333 -24.25 -30.46 51.39
N TYR A 334 -25.33 -29.74 51.11
CA TYR A 334 -26.33 -30.11 50.12
C TYR A 334 -26.26 -29.17 48.92
N GLY A 335 -26.69 -29.67 47.76
CA GLY A 335 -26.71 -28.91 46.52
C GLY A 335 -27.30 -29.74 45.38
N PHE A 336 -27.33 -29.17 44.18
CA PHE A 336 -27.78 -29.87 42.98
C PHE A 336 -26.86 -29.54 41.80
N ILE A 337 -26.71 -30.50 40.89
CA ILE A 337 -25.85 -30.36 39.72
C ILE A 337 -26.54 -29.44 38.71
N VAL A 338 -25.82 -28.43 38.23
CA VAL A 338 -26.24 -27.47 37.22
C VAL A 338 -25.24 -27.45 36.08
N GLU A 339 -25.69 -27.09 34.88
CA GLU A 339 -24.78 -26.70 33.80
C GLU A 339 -24.28 -25.27 34.07
N VAL A 340 -22.98 -25.06 33.92
CA VAL A 340 -22.30 -23.78 34.18
C VAL A 340 -21.60 -23.32 32.91
N GLU A 341 -22.25 -22.45 32.14
CA GLU A 341 -21.70 -21.83 30.92
C GLU A 341 -20.62 -20.76 31.21
#